data_AF-A0A8H4JWF8-F1
#
_entry.id   AF-A0A8H4JWF8-F1
#
_cell.length_a   1.000
_cell.length_b   1.000
_cell.length_c   1.000
_cell.angle_alpha   90.00
_cell.angle_beta   90.00
_cell.angle_gamma   90.00
#
_symmetry.space_group_name_H-M   'P 1'
#
loop_
_entity.id
_entity.type
_entity.pdbx_description
1 polymer ?
#
loop_
_entity_poly.entity_id
_entity_poly.type
_entity_poly.pdbx_seq_one_letter_code
_entity_poly.pdbx_strand_id
1 'polypeptide(L)'
;TWCYRWDEQLAGMNVEGNGLHLCYGQHSGYGGYGDWIRGAREIVVSQDKLADLVVDTHIRLESGDVVGSVTLNSTYNEDNYPKTPDDKTYLDDILSTINNGALKASAASSVKKGSEFMNAAIGGSLATIVYLSL
;
A
#
# COMPACT_ATOMS: atom_id res chain seq x y z
N THR A 1 4.24 -20.82 -2.00
CA THR A 1 5.06 -20.12 -3.00
C THR A 1 4.20 -19.98 -4.22
N TRP A 2 4.11 -18.79 -4.80
CA TRP A 2 3.32 -18.51 -5.99
C TRP A 2 4.27 -18.20 -7.15
N CYS A 3 4.04 -18.82 -8.30
CA CYS A 3 4.82 -18.57 -9.51
C CYS A 3 3.86 -18.31 -10.66
N TYR A 4 4.15 -17.30 -11.46
CA TYR A 4 3.39 -16.94 -12.65
C TYR A 4 4.37 -16.79 -13.82
N ARG A 5 4.02 -17.40 -14.95
CA ARG A 5 4.72 -17.16 -16.21
C ARG A 5 3.94 -16.08 -16.94
N TRP A 6 4.59 -14.96 -17.20
CA TRP A 6 4.01 -13.87 -17.97
C TRP A 6 4.32 -14.07 -19.45
N ASP A 7 3.39 -14.70 -20.16
CA ASP A 7 3.49 -15.08 -21.58
C ASP A 7 2.32 -14.59 -22.43
N GLU A 8 1.45 -13.77 -21.86
CA GLU A 8 0.31 -13.14 -22.54
C GLU A 8 0.21 -11.66 -22.15
N GLN A 9 -0.56 -10.88 -22.92
CA GLN A 9 -0.86 -9.50 -22.57
C GLN A 9 -1.90 -9.46 -21.44
N LEU A 10 -1.54 -8.86 -20.30
CA LEU A 10 -2.44 -8.67 -19.15
C LEU A 10 -3.37 -7.48 -19.35
N ALA A 11 -4.58 -7.56 -18.79
CA ALA A 11 -5.56 -6.48 -18.86
C ALA A 11 -5.01 -5.17 -18.26
N GLY A 12 -5.15 -4.06 -18.99
CA GLY A 12 -4.67 -2.75 -18.56
C GLY A 12 -3.18 -2.49 -18.84
N MET A 13 -2.48 -3.40 -19.52
CA MET A 13 -1.09 -3.22 -19.96
C MET A 13 -1.00 -3.15 -21.49
N ASN A 14 -0.06 -2.36 -22.01
CA ASN A 14 0.24 -2.27 -23.45
C ASN A 14 1.46 -3.12 -23.87
N VAL A 15 1.88 -4.05 -23.01
CA VAL A 15 3.06 -4.91 -23.21
C VAL A 15 2.61 -6.36 -23.15
N GLU A 16 2.97 -7.12 -24.19
CA GLU A 16 2.74 -8.56 -24.25
C GLU A 16 3.83 -9.31 -23.47
N GLY A 17 3.43 -10.30 -22.68
CA GLY A 17 4.37 -11.16 -21.96
C GLY A 17 5.28 -11.93 -22.90
N ASN A 18 6.55 -12.09 -22.53
CA ASN A 18 7.56 -12.78 -23.34
C ASN A 18 8.07 -14.09 -22.71
N GLY A 19 7.35 -14.61 -21.71
CA GLY A 19 7.69 -15.84 -20.99
C GLY A 19 8.49 -15.64 -19.70
N LEU A 20 8.44 -14.45 -19.10
CA LEU A 20 9.12 -14.16 -17.84
C LEU A 20 8.51 -14.96 -16.69
N HIS A 21 9.33 -15.66 -15.91
CA HIS A 21 8.89 -16.38 -14.71
C HIS A 21 9.02 -15.50 -13.46
N LEU A 22 7.90 -15.17 -12.83
CA LEU A 22 7.80 -14.37 -11.62
C LEU A 22 7.40 -15.29 -10.47
N CYS A 23 8.34 -15.55 -9.55
CA CYS A 23 8.13 -16.44 -8.40
C CYS A 23 8.29 -15.68 -7.09
N TYR A 24 7.26 -15.75 -6.24
CA TYR A 24 7.20 -15.13 -4.92
C TYR A 24 7.02 -16.22 -3.85
N GLY A 25 7.87 -16.21 -2.82
CA GLY A 25 7.69 -17.00 -1.61
C GLY A 25 6.45 -16.57 -0.81
N GLN A 26 5.91 -17.46 0.04
CA GLN A 26 4.75 -17.13 0.90
C GLN A 26 5.01 -15.95 1.87
N HIS A 27 6.28 -15.60 2.06
CA HIS A 27 6.74 -14.50 2.91
C HIS A 27 7.41 -13.36 2.14
N SER A 28 7.38 -13.37 0.80
CA SER A 28 7.98 -12.30 -0.02
C SER A 28 6.87 -11.45 -0.61
N GLY A 29 6.55 -10.33 0.04
CA GLY A 29 5.64 -9.36 -0.55
C GLY A 29 5.14 -8.34 0.46
N TYR A 30 4.84 -8.79 1.67
CA TYR A 30 4.47 -7.93 2.78
C TYR A 30 4.97 -8.58 4.06
N GLY A 31 5.74 -7.84 4.85
CA GLY A 31 6.40 -8.43 6.00
C GLY A 31 7.11 -7.44 6.90
N GLY A 32 7.65 -8.00 7.96
CA GLY A 32 8.36 -7.34 9.05
C GLY A 32 8.50 -8.37 10.15
N TYR A 33 9.68 -8.50 10.76
CA TYR A 33 9.75 -9.31 11.98
C TYR A 33 9.12 -8.51 13.13
N GLY A 34 8.76 -9.16 14.25
CA GLY A 34 8.33 -8.49 15.49
C GLY A 34 7.39 -7.29 15.32
N ASP A 35 7.77 -6.18 15.96
CA ASP A 35 6.98 -4.93 15.98
C ASP A 35 7.46 -3.91 14.94
N TRP A 36 8.40 -4.27 14.05
CA TRP A 36 8.90 -3.33 13.05
C TRP A 36 7.80 -2.91 12.08
N ILE A 37 7.87 -1.66 11.61
CA ILE A 37 6.93 -1.15 10.61
C ILE A 37 6.92 -2.08 9.41
N ARG A 38 5.72 -2.48 8.98
CA ARG A 38 5.54 -3.41 7.87
C ARG A 38 5.80 -2.72 6.54
N GLY A 39 6.20 -3.51 5.56
CA GLY A 39 6.41 -3.01 4.21
C GLY A 39 6.53 -4.11 3.17
N ALA A 40 6.63 -3.66 1.91
CA ALA A 40 6.77 -4.49 0.72
C ALA A 40 8.05 -4.11 -0.01
N ARG A 41 8.84 -5.10 -0.47
CA ARG A 41 9.98 -4.83 -1.34
C ARG A 41 9.52 -4.66 -2.77
N GLU A 42 9.75 -3.49 -3.33
CA GLU A 42 9.50 -3.13 -4.71
C GLU A 42 10.79 -3.32 -5.52
N ILE A 43 10.63 -3.79 -6.76
CA ILE A 43 11.70 -3.88 -7.76
C ILE A 43 11.40 -2.83 -8.82
N VAL A 44 12.34 -1.91 -9.05
CA VAL A 44 12.19 -0.82 -10.02
C VAL A 44 13.10 -1.11 -11.20
N VAL A 45 12.47 -1.35 -12.35
CA VAL A 45 13.16 -1.60 -13.62
C VAL A 45 12.95 -0.38 -14.50
N SER A 46 14.04 0.31 -14.85
CA SER A 46 14.04 1.40 -15.81
C SER A 46 14.77 0.98 -17.09
N GLN A 47 14.29 1.46 -18.24
CA GLN A 47 14.78 1.00 -19.55
C GLN A 47 16.26 1.37 -19.78
N ASP A 48 16.68 2.53 -19.30
CA ASP A 48 18.06 3.02 -19.36
C ASP A 48 19.02 2.14 -18.57
N LYS A 49 18.62 1.69 -17.37
CA LYS A 49 19.44 0.84 -16.50
C LYS A 49 19.46 -0.63 -16.93
N LEU A 50 18.38 -1.10 -17.56
CA LEU A 50 18.27 -2.49 -17.99
C LEU A 50 19.30 -2.86 -19.07
N ALA A 51 19.70 -1.90 -19.91
CA ALA A 51 20.77 -2.09 -20.89
C ALA A 51 22.09 -2.52 -20.25
N ASP A 52 22.34 -2.06 -19.03
CA ASP A 52 23.53 -2.38 -18.23
C ASP A 52 23.28 -3.50 -17.21
N LEU A 53 22.15 -4.19 -17.31
CA LEU A 53 21.70 -5.22 -16.35
C LEU A 53 21.59 -4.71 -14.91
N VAL A 54 21.24 -3.42 -14.75
CA VAL A 54 21.08 -2.77 -13.46
C VAL A 54 19.61 -2.68 -13.07
N VAL A 55 19.32 -2.98 -11.80
CA VAL A 55 17.96 -2.92 -11.24
C VAL A 55 18.01 -2.26 -9.86
N ASP A 56 17.10 -1.33 -9.57
CA ASP A 56 16.98 -0.77 -8.22
C ASP A 56 15.90 -1.53 -7.43
N THR A 57 16.05 -1.56 -6.12
CA THR A 57 15.04 -2.14 -5.24
C THR A 57 15.04 -1.48 -3.88
N HIS A 58 13.87 -1.35 -3.28
CA HIS A 58 13.68 -0.74 -1.98
C HIS A 58 12.47 -1.34 -1.27
N ILE A 59 12.31 -1.06 0.01
CA ILE A 59 11.12 -1.44 0.78
C ILE A 59 10.27 -0.19 0.97
N ARG A 60 9.00 -0.25 0.56
CA ARG A 60 7.99 0.75 0.88
C ARG A 60 7.26 0.35 2.14
N LEU A 61 7.34 1.19 3.16
CA LEU A 61 6.68 0.99 4.46
C LEU A 61 5.22 1.46 4.42
N GLU A 62 4.41 0.99 5.35
CA GLU A 62 3.02 1.44 5.54
C GLU A 62 2.90 2.93 5.89
N SER A 63 3.95 3.52 6.48
CA SER A 63 4.04 4.97 6.68
C SER A 63 4.18 5.76 5.37
N GLY A 64 4.49 5.07 4.26
CA GLY A 64 4.84 5.67 2.97
C GLY A 64 6.35 5.85 2.77
N ASP A 65 7.16 5.69 3.82
CA ASP A 65 8.60 5.85 3.76
C ASP A 65 9.28 4.76 2.92
N VAL A 66 10.46 5.09 2.38
CA VAL A 66 11.30 4.18 1.60
C VAL A 66 12.56 3.85 2.38
N VAL A 67 12.81 2.55 2.60
CA VAL A 67 13.98 2.07 3.34
C VAL A 67 14.71 0.93 2.60
N GLY A 68 15.96 0.67 2.97
CA GLY A 68 16.75 -0.43 2.40
C GLY A 68 16.90 -0.34 0.87
N SER A 69 17.00 0.88 0.35
CA SER A 69 17.20 1.15 -1.08
C SER A 69 18.59 0.73 -1.50
N VAL A 70 18.67 -0.16 -2.49
CA VAL A 70 19.93 -0.69 -3.03
C VAL A 70 19.85 -0.79 -4.55
N THR A 71 21.01 -0.71 -5.19
CA THR A 71 21.14 -0.95 -6.63
C THR A 71 21.79 -2.32 -6.83
N LEU A 72 21.14 -3.17 -7.60
CA LEU A 72 21.63 -4.48 -7.98
C LEU A 72 22.38 -4.34 -9.31
N ASN A 73 23.70 -4.38 -9.23
CA ASN A 73 24.64 -4.32 -10.35
C ASN A 73 25.89 -5.17 -10.01
N SER A 74 26.97 -5.02 -10.78
CA SER A 74 28.22 -5.75 -10.56
C SER A 74 28.99 -5.36 -9.28
N THR A 75 28.66 -4.24 -8.64
CA THR A 75 29.31 -3.76 -7.39
C THR A 75 28.48 -4.05 -6.14
N TYR A 76 27.33 -4.69 -6.30
CA TYR A 76 26.50 -5.11 -5.18
C TYR A 76 27.28 -6.01 -4.19
N ASN A 77 27.18 -5.71 -2.89
CA ASN A 77 28.00 -6.19 -1.76
C ASN A 77 29.34 -5.49 -1.52
N GLU A 78 29.82 -4.67 -2.45
CA GLU A 78 30.99 -3.80 -2.26
C GLU A 78 30.58 -2.36 -1.95
N ASP A 79 29.41 -1.96 -2.42
CA ASP A 79 28.82 -0.65 -2.19
C ASP A 79 28.41 -0.42 -0.72
N ASN A 80 28.45 0.85 -0.30
CA ASN A 80 27.95 1.27 1.01
C ASN A 80 26.52 1.81 0.88
N TYR A 81 25.60 1.22 1.64
CA TYR A 81 24.19 1.62 1.65
C TYR A 81 23.78 2.20 3.01
N PRO A 82 22.85 3.19 3.04
CA PRO A 82 22.34 3.74 4.28
C PRO A 82 21.74 2.66 5.17
N LYS A 83 21.97 2.77 6.48
CA LYS A 83 21.35 1.88 7.46
C LYS A 83 19.83 2.08 7.46
N THR A 84 19.09 0.98 7.43
CA THR A 84 17.63 0.97 7.64
C THR A 84 17.30 1.49 9.06
N PRO A 85 16.37 2.46 9.19
CA PRO A 85 15.84 2.88 10.49
C PRO A 85 15.25 1.70 11.29
N ASP A 86 15.36 1.77 12.61
CA ASP A 86 14.92 0.70 13.54
C ASP A 86 13.52 1.00 14.12
N ASP A 87 12.62 1.46 13.26
CA ASP A 87 11.31 1.98 13.67
C ASP A 87 10.27 0.87 13.81
N LYS A 88 9.36 1.04 14.77
CA LYS A 88 8.36 0.04 15.17
C LYS A 88 6.95 0.61 15.18
N THR A 89 5.98 -0.23 14.85
CA THR A 89 4.55 0.03 15.02
C THR A 89 4.03 -0.63 16.28
N TYR A 90 3.33 0.13 17.10
CA TYR A 90 2.55 -0.37 18.22
C TYR A 90 1.09 0.05 18.02
N LEU A 91 0.15 -0.70 18.57
CA LEU A 91 -1.17 -0.14 18.81
C LEU A 91 -0.99 1.02 19.78
N ASP A 92 -1.30 2.24 19.35
CA ASP A 92 -1.35 3.38 20.24
C ASP A 92 -2.25 3.01 21.42
N ASP A 93 -1.74 3.26 22.62
CA ASP A 93 -2.33 2.85 23.89
C ASP A 93 -3.55 3.74 24.26
N ILE A 94 -4.39 4.02 23.26
CA ILE A 94 -5.68 4.71 23.40
C ILE A 94 -6.52 3.92 24.40
N LEU A 95 -6.41 2.59 24.44
CA LEU A 95 -7.08 1.74 25.43
C LEU A 95 -6.53 1.90 26.86
N SER A 96 -5.22 2.07 27.07
CA SER A 96 -4.70 2.33 28.42
C SER A 96 -5.04 3.73 28.92
N THR A 97 -5.12 4.71 28.01
CA THR A 97 -5.55 6.09 28.32
C THR A 97 -7.06 6.16 28.63
N ILE A 98 -7.88 5.35 27.94
CA ILE A 98 -9.31 5.19 28.25
C ILE A 98 -9.50 4.54 29.62
N ASN A 99 -8.74 3.48 29.95
CA ASN A 99 -8.84 2.78 31.23
C ASN A 99 -8.30 3.60 32.42
N ASN A 100 -7.35 4.50 32.19
CA ASN A 100 -6.79 5.41 33.20
C ASN A 100 -7.56 6.74 33.34
N GLY A 101 -8.74 6.87 32.72
CA GLY A 101 -9.70 7.94 33.00
C GLY A 101 -9.30 9.36 32.55
N ALA A 102 -8.26 9.50 31.72
CA ALA A 102 -7.66 10.79 31.39
C ALA A 102 -8.04 11.34 29.99
N LEU A 103 -9.17 10.91 29.41
CA LEU A 103 -9.80 11.61 28.30
C LEU A 103 -11.21 12.05 28.71
N LYS A 104 -11.34 13.33 29.08
CA LYS A 104 -12.64 14.00 28.96
C LYS A 104 -12.98 14.03 27.48
N ALA A 105 -14.01 13.28 27.11
CA ALA A 105 -14.60 13.27 25.78
C ALA A 105 -14.68 14.70 25.23
N SER A 106 -13.90 14.98 24.17
CA SER A 106 -14.04 16.19 23.37
C SER A 106 -13.97 15.85 21.88
N ALA A 107 -14.83 14.92 21.45
CA ALA A 107 -15.39 14.77 20.11
C ALA A 107 -16.27 13.51 20.17
N ALA A 108 -17.58 13.48 19.92
CA ALA A 108 -18.39 14.34 19.09
C ALA A 108 -19.78 14.53 19.71
N SER A 109 -20.11 15.76 20.09
CA SER A 109 -21.50 16.22 20.02
C SER A 109 -21.74 16.66 18.58
N SER A 110 -22.25 15.73 17.76
CA SER A 110 -23.15 16.00 16.62
C SER A 110 -23.52 14.69 15.95
N VAL A 111 -24.17 13.78 16.69
CA VAL A 111 -25.10 12.86 16.05
C VAL A 111 -26.34 13.69 15.72
N LYS A 112 -26.39 14.25 14.51
CA LYS A 112 -27.66 14.75 13.97
C LYS A 112 -28.59 13.54 13.85
N LYS A 113 -29.62 13.53 14.70
CA LYS A 113 -30.77 12.64 14.64
C LYS A 113 -31.50 12.90 13.32
N GLY A 114 -31.07 12.21 12.25
CA GLY A 114 -31.83 12.07 11.02
C GLY A 114 -32.70 10.84 11.11
N SER A 115 -33.79 10.93 11.87
CA SER A 115 -34.91 10.03 11.68
C SER A 115 -35.65 10.48 10.43
N GLU A 116 -35.75 9.61 9.43
CA GLU A 116 -36.99 9.24 8.73
C GLU A 116 -36.86 8.99 7.21
N PHE A 117 -37.14 7.73 6.81
CA PHE A 117 -37.84 7.26 5.59
C PHE A 117 -37.18 7.61 4.21
N MET A 118 -36.92 6.71 3.25
CA MET A 118 -37.58 5.51 2.75
C MET A 118 -36.57 4.62 1.98
N ASN A 119 -36.79 3.31 2.00
CA ASN A 119 -36.34 2.42 0.94
C ASN A 119 -37.02 2.82 -0.39
N ALA A 120 -36.25 2.91 -1.47
CA ALA A 120 -36.80 2.82 -2.82
C ALA A 120 -35.87 1.96 -3.68
N ALA A 121 -36.15 0.66 -3.66
CA ALA A 121 -35.67 -0.29 -4.64
C ALA A 121 -36.62 -0.25 -5.85
N ILE A 122 -36.05 0.03 -7.02
CA ILE A 122 -36.42 -0.45 -8.37
C ILE A 122 -37.83 -0.12 -8.90
N GLY A 123 -37.85 0.67 -9.97
CA GLY A 123 -38.89 0.59 -11.02
C GLY A 123 -39.63 1.89 -11.33
N GLY A 124 -39.35 2.46 -12.50
CA GLY A 124 -40.28 3.38 -13.20
C GLY A 124 -39.85 4.84 -13.31
N SER A 125 -39.39 5.19 -14.52
CA SER A 125 -39.60 6.45 -15.26
C SER A 125 -39.62 7.82 -14.56
N LEU A 126 -38.78 8.71 -15.11
CA LEU A 126 -38.93 10.16 -15.28
C LEU A 126 -39.09 11.04 -14.03
N ALA A 127 -38.05 11.80 -13.70
CA ALA A 127 -38.05 13.27 -13.81
C ALA A 127 -36.73 13.86 -13.30
N THR A 128 -36.06 14.58 -14.18
CA THR A 128 -34.92 15.46 -13.93
C THR A 128 -35.32 16.56 -12.95
N ILE A 129 -34.57 16.77 -11.86
CA ILE A 129 -34.69 17.98 -11.04
C ILE A 129 -33.30 18.59 -10.85
N VAL A 130 -33.09 19.70 -11.56
CA VAL A 130 -32.01 20.66 -11.40
C VAL A 130 -32.23 21.43 -10.10
N TYR A 131 -31.20 21.62 -9.28
CA TYR A 131 -31.23 22.68 -8.25
C TYR A 131 -30.07 23.66 -8.49
N LEU A 132 -30.46 24.89 -8.79
CA LEU A 132 -29.61 26.07 -8.87
C LEU A 132 -29.05 26.42 -7.49
N SER A 133 -27.77 26.79 -7.47
CA SER A 133 -27.10 27.48 -6.38
C SER A 133 -27.42 28.98 -6.42
N LEU A 134 -27.85 29.53 -5.29
CA LEU A 134 -27.62 30.92 -4.88
C LEU A 134 -27.25 30.91 -3.40
#